data_AF-A0A7X7YRH0-F1
#
_entry.id   AF-A0A7X7YRH0-F1
#
_cell.length_a   1.000
_cell.length_b   1.000
_cell.length_c   1.000
_cell.angle_alpha   90.00
_cell.angle_beta   90.00
_cell.angle_gamma   90.00
#
_symmetry.space_group_name_H-M   'P 1'
#
loop_
_entity.id
_entity.type
_entity.pdbx_description
1 polymer ?
#
loop_
_entity_poly.entity_id
_entity_poly.type
_entity_poly.pdbx_seq_one_letter_code
_entity_poly.pdbx_strand_id
1 'polypeptide(L)'
;DILTTIDKAINSSIELRSKKELIERFIEQVNVSTKVDEDWRKFLDERKEEDISAIIEEEKLKPEETRRFIDNAFRDGMLKTTGTAFDKIMPSVSRFKKHQLDVDRAAKKKEIIEKLKIFFEKYFGLV
;
A
#
# COMPACT_ATOMS: atom_id res chain seq x y z
N ASP A 1 3.39 26.34 18.59
CA ASP A 1 3.81 24.95 18.42
C ASP A 1 3.51 24.15 19.68
N ILE A 2 3.14 22.87 19.56
CA ILE A 2 2.81 22.03 20.73
C ILE A 2 4.02 21.87 21.65
N LEU A 3 5.22 21.70 21.07
CA LEU A 3 6.48 21.61 21.82
C LEU A 3 6.77 22.86 22.65
N THR A 4 6.47 24.05 22.12
CA THR A 4 6.66 25.31 22.86
C THR A 4 5.68 25.45 24.04
N THR A 5 4.46 24.93 23.90
CA THR A 5 3.47 24.91 24.98
C THR A 5 3.88 23.94 26.09
N ILE A 6 4.41 22.77 25.71
CA ILE A 6 4.94 21.77 26.64
C ILE A 6 6.15 22.33 27.40
N ASP A 7 7.12 22.95 26.73
CA ASP A 7 8.28 23.57 27.39
C ASP A 7 7.85 24.67 28.37
N LYS A 8 6.89 25.52 28.00
CA LYS A 8 6.31 26.52 28.92
C LYS A 8 5.63 25.88 30.13
N ALA A 9 4.91 24.78 29.96
CA ALA A 9 4.26 24.06 31.05
C ALA A 9 5.28 23.43 32.00
N ILE A 10 6.33 22.79 31.47
CA ILE A 10 7.45 22.23 32.25
C ILE A 10 8.14 23.34 33.04
N ASN A 11 8.43 24.47 32.39
CA ASN A 11 9.10 25.60 33.02
C ASN A 11 8.20 26.34 34.03
N SER A 12 6.88 26.17 34.02
CA SER A 12 5.98 26.85 34.98
C SER A 12 5.75 26.08 36.28
N SER A 13 6.13 24.79 36.33
CA SER A 13 5.97 23.94 37.51
C SER A 13 7.33 23.52 38.09
N ILE A 14 7.55 23.80 39.38
CA ILE A 14 8.78 23.40 40.09
C ILE A 14 8.97 21.88 40.06
N GLU A 15 7.89 21.12 40.20
CA GLU A 15 7.93 19.66 40.17
C GLU A 15 8.31 19.11 38.79
N LEU A 16 7.79 19.71 37.72
CA LEU A 16 8.08 19.29 36.34
C LEU A 16 9.48 19.72 35.89
N ARG A 17 9.97 20.89 36.34
CA ARG A 17 11.36 21.32 36.08
C ARG A 17 12.37 20.26 36.53
N SER A 18 12.16 19.63 37.69
CA SER A 18 13.04 18.55 38.19
C SER A 18 13.09 17.30 37.29
N LYS A 19 12.12 17.16 36.37
CA LYS A 19 11.96 16.04 35.44
C LYS A 19 12.11 16.48 33.98
N LYS A 20 12.52 17.72 33.74
CA LYS A 20 12.58 18.32 32.39
C LYS A 20 13.34 17.44 31.42
N GLU A 21 14.54 17.03 31.79
CA GLU A 21 15.39 16.16 30.96
C GLU A 21 14.72 14.82 30.63
N LEU A 22 14.03 14.20 31.60
CA LEU A 22 13.31 12.94 31.38
C LEU A 22 12.15 13.11 30.39
N ILE A 23 11.42 14.22 30.49
CA ILE A 23 10.29 14.54 29.61
C ILE A 23 10.79 14.86 28.19
N GLU A 24 11.86 15.64 28.07
CA GLU A 24 12.48 15.97 26.77
C GLU A 24 12.97 14.71 26.05
N ARG A 25 13.71 13.84 26.75
CA ARG A 25 14.16 12.55 26.20
C ARG A 25 12.99 11.67 25.76
N PHE A 26 11.89 11.63 26.52
CA PHE A 26 10.70 10.87 26.13
C PHE A 26 10.07 11.43 24.85
N ILE A 27 9.92 12.76 24.75
CA ILE A 27 9.36 13.42 23.56
C ILE A 27 10.24 13.16 22.34
N GLU A 28 11.57 13.26 22.47
CA GLU A 28 12.50 12.93 21.39
C GLU A 28 12.35 11.49 20.93
N GLN A 29 12.32 10.54 21.85
CA GLN A 29 12.15 9.13 21.52
C GLN A 29 10.83 8.85 20.80
N VAL A 30 9.71 9.43 21.28
CA VAL A 30 8.40 9.28 20.65
C VAL A 30 8.38 9.92 19.27
N ASN A 31 8.89 11.15 19.12
CA ASN A 31 8.95 11.82 17.82
C ASN A 31 9.82 11.07 16.80
N VAL A 32 10.96 10.51 17.23
CA VAL A 32 11.80 9.67 16.37
C VAL A 32 11.01 8.42 15.94
N SER A 33 10.31 7.77 16.86
CA SER A 33 9.46 6.61 16.53
C SER A 33 8.36 6.98 15.53
N THR A 34 7.61 8.06 15.77
CA THR A 34 6.54 8.50 14.88
C THR A 34 7.07 8.88 13.49
N LYS A 35 8.22 9.57 13.44
CA LYS A 35 8.86 9.91 12.15
C LYS A 35 9.28 8.66 11.39
N VAL A 36 9.87 7.67 12.08
CA VAL A 36 10.22 6.39 11.46
C VAL A 36 8.97 5.67 10.93
N ASP A 37 7.86 5.69 11.67
CA ASP A 37 6.58 5.11 11.22
C ASP A 37 6.01 5.83 9.98
N GLU A 38 6.10 7.16 9.93
CA GLU A 38 5.68 7.97 8.77
C GLU A 38 6.56 7.73 7.55
N ASP A 39 7.89 7.77 7.73
CA ASP A 39 8.87 7.51 6.68
C ASP A 39 8.70 6.07 6.14
N TRP A 40 8.39 5.12 7.02
CA TRP A 40 8.10 3.73 6.65
C TRP A 40 6.83 3.59 5.81
N ARG A 41 5.73 4.24 6.22
CA ARG A 41 4.48 4.26 5.43
C ARG A 41 4.70 4.85 4.05
N LYS A 42 5.42 5.98 3.97
CA LYS A 42 5.74 6.62 2.70
C LYS A 42 6.57 5.71 1.79
N PHE A 43 7.59 5.06 2.35
CA PHE A 43 8.39 4.08 1.61
C PHE A 43 7.54 2.92 1.08
N LEU A 44 6.62 2.40 1.90
CA LEU A 44 5.71 1.33 1.48
C LEU A 44 4.79 1.77 0.35
N ASP A 45 4.23 2.96 0.42
CA ASP A 45 3.35 3.51 -0.63
C ASP A 45 4.11 3.68 -1.96
N GLU A 46 5.33 4.24 -1.92
CA GLU A 46 6.19 4.38 -3.10
C GLU A 46 6.53 3.02 -3.71
N ARG A 47 6.97 2.06 -2.88
CA ARG A 47 7.30 0.71 -3.36
C ARG A 47 6.10 -0.06 -3.88
N LYS A 48 4.94 0.09 -3.24
CA LYS A 48 3.69 -0.54 -3.68
C LYS A 48 3.28 -0.02 -5.05
N GLU A 49 3.39 1.29 -5.29
CA GLU A 49 3.07 1.89 -6.58
C GLU A 49 4.07 1.47 -7.68
N GLU A 50 5.36 1.39 -7.38
CA GLU A 50 6.38 0.87 -8.29
C GLU A 50 6.07 -0.58 -8.72
N ASP A 51 5.83 -1.46 -7.75
CA ASP A 51 5.57 -2.87 -7.99
C ASP A 51 4.28 -3.11 -8.80
N ILE A 52 3.19 -2.41 -8.46
CA ILE A 52 1.94 -2.57 -9.22
C ILE A 52 2.07 -2.02 -10.64
N SER A 53 2.81 -0.92 -10.81
CA SER A 53 3.09 -0.34 -12.12
C SER A 53 3.89 -1.30 -12.99
N ALA A 54 4.90 -1.97 -12.43
CA ALA A 54 5.67 -2.99 -13.13
C ALA A 54 4.79 -4.16 -13.59
N ILE A 55 3.87 -4.65 -12.75
CA ILE A 55 2.91 -5.71 -13.13
C ILE A 55 1.97 -5.21 -14.24
N ILE A 56 1.47 -3.98 -14.14
CA ILE A 56 0.59 -3.38 -15.14
C ILE A 56 1.29 -3.32 -16.51
N GLU A 57 2.55 -2.90 -16.55
CA GLU A 57 3.33 -2.79 -17.78
C GLU A 57 3.67 -4.16 -18.37
N GLU A 58 4.17 -5.08 -17.54
CA GLU A 58 4.56 -6.43 -17.97
C GLU A 58 3.37 -7.22 -18.55
N GLU A 59 2.23 -7.14 -17.87
CA GLU A 59 1.02 -7.88 -18.23
C GLU A 59 0.07 -7.10 -19.16
N LYS A 60 0.44 -5.86 -19.51
CA LYS A 60 -0.36 -4.93 -20.31
C LYS A 60 -1.78 -4.78 -19.78
N LEU A 61 -1.90 -4.68 -18.46
CA LEU A 61 -3.17 -4.47 -17.79
C LEU A 61 -3.63 -3.03 -18.01
N LYS A 62 -4.92 -2.80 -17.79
CA LYS A 62 -5.45 -1.45 -17.82
C LYS A 62 -5.11 -0.74 -16.49
N PRO A 63 -4.36 0.37 -16.51
CA PRO A 63 -3.77 0.91 -15.28
C PRO A 63 -4.81 1.32 -14.23
N GLU A 64 -5.79 2.12 -14.64
CA GLU A 64 -6.82 2.65 -13.73
C GLU A 64 -7.71 1.56 -13.14
N GLU A 65 -8.16 0.61 -13.95
CA GLU A 65 -8.96 -0.50 -13.47
C GLU A 65 -8.16 -1.42 -12.55
N THR A 66 -6.85 -1.60 -12.80
CA THR A 66 -5.98 -2.44 -11.98
C THR A 66 -5.75 -1.83 -10.61
N ARG A 67 -5.43 -0.53 -10.53
CA ARG A 67 -5.28 0.17 -9.24
C ARG A 67 -6.56 0.09 -8.42
N ARG A 68 -7.71 0.39 -9.03
CA ARG A 68 -9.02 0.25 -8.38
C ARG A 68 -9.30 -1.18 -7.91
N PHE A 69 -8.95 -2.18 -8.71
CA PHE A 69 -9.13 -3.58 -8.33
C PHE A 69 -8.31 -3.94 -7.09
N ILE A 70 -7.06 -3.48 -7.04
CA ILE A 70 -6.15 -3.69 -5.92
C ILE A 70 -6.58 -2.92 -4.67
N ASP A 71 -7.01 -1.67 -4.79
CA ASP A 71 -7.53 -0.90 -3.66
C ASP A 71 -8.75 -1.56 -3.03
N ASN A 72 -9.65 -2.09 -3.86
CA ASN A 72 -10.78 -2.86 -3.37
C ASN A 72 -10.34 -4.16 -2.70
N ALA A 73 -9.31 -4.84 -3.22
CA ALA A 73 -8.79 -6.06 -2.61
C ALA A 73 -8.19 -5.80 -1.23
N PHE A 74 -7.42 -4.73 -1.04
CA PHE A 74 -6.90 -4.33 0.27
C PHE A 74 -8.02 -3.94 1.24
N ARG A 75 -9.00 -3.16 0.77
CA ARG A 75 -10.17 -2.79 1.58
C ARG A 75 -10.97 -4.00 2.04
N ASP A 76 -11.19 -4.96 1.15
CA ASP A 76 -11.99 -6.16 1.42
C ASP A 76 -11.17 -7.26 2.14
N GLY A 77 -9.86 -7.07 2.26
CA GLY A 77 -8.93 -8.04 2.84
C GLY A 77 -8.76 -9.32 2.00
N MET A 78 -9.20 -9.31 0.75
CA MET A 78 -9.08 -10.47 -0.13
C MET A 78 -9.03 -10.11 -1.62
N LEU A 79 -8.19 -10.83 -2.36
CA LEU A 79 -8.10 -10.71 -3.81
C LEU A 79 -9.25 -11.48 -4.49
N LYS A 80 -10.25 -10.77 -5.00
CA LYS A 80 -11.39 -11.38 -5.72
C LYS A 80 -10.98 -11.82 -7.13
N THR A 81 -10.55 -13.07 -7.26
CA THR A 81 -10.16 -13.68 -8.54
C THR A 81 -11.35 -14.22 -9.35
N THR A 82 -12.53 -14.29 -8.73
CA THR A 82 -13.77 -14.78 -9.32
C THR A 82 -14.65 -13.63 -9.84
N GLY A 83 -15.47 -13.94 -10.85
CA GLY A 83 -16.35 -12.96 -11.48
C GLY A 83 -15.67 -12.06 -12.52
N THR A 84 -16.40 -11.06 -12.99
CA THR A 84 -15.99 -10.22 -14.13
C THR A 84 -15.05 -9.08 -13.75
N ALA A 85 -14.81 -8.84 -12.47
CA ALA A 85 -13.97 -7.73 -12.00
C ALA A 85 -12.54 -7.87 -12.53
N PHE A 86 -11.99 -9.08 -12.48
CA PHE A 86 -10.68 -9.38 -13.04
C PHE A 86 -10.66 -9.26 -14.58
N ASP A 87 -11.75 -9.60 -15.26
CA ASP A 87 -11.80 -9.47 -16.72
C ASP A 87 -11.78 -8.01 -17.17
N LYS A 88 -12.14 -7.06 -16.31
CA LYS A 88 -12.10 -5.62 -16.61
C LYS A 88 -10.68 -5.07 -16.67
N ILE A 89 -9.76 -5.61 -15.85
CA ILE A 89 -8.37 -5.16 -15.78
C ILE A 89 -7.52 -5.72 -16.93
N MET A 90 -7.92 -6.85 -17.51
CA MET A 90 -7.23 -7.45 -18.65
C MET A 90 -7.45 -6.65 -19.94
N PRO A 91 -6.48 -6.68 -20.88
CA PRO A 91 -6.64 -6.07 -22.19
C PRO A 91 -7.80 -6.71 -22.97
N SER A 92 -8.45 -5.88 -23.78
CA SER A 92 -9.57 -6.27 -24.65
C SER A 92 -9.10 -7.28 -25.69
N VAL A 93 -9.81 -8.41 -25.82
CA VAL A 93 -9.55 -9.39 -26.88
C VAL A 93 -10.34 -9.06 -28.14
N SER A 94 -9.67 -9.13 -29.29
CA SER A 94 -10.31 -9.02 -30.59
C SER A 94 -11.21 -10.23 -30.83
N ARG A 95 -12.49 -9.98 -31.12
CA ARG A 95 -13.54 -11.00 -31.33
C ARG A 95 -13.32 -11.87 -32.58
N PHE A 96 -12.33 -11.55 -33.41
CA PHE A 96 -12.08 -12.18 -34.70
C PHE A 96 -11.13 -13.39 -34.66
N LYS A 97 -10.50 -13.68 -33.52
CA LYS A 97 -9.59 -14.84 -33.35
C LYS A 97 -10.07 -15.74 -32.19
N LYS A 98 -11.27 -16.30 -32.28
CA LYS A 98 -11.97 -16.90 -31.13
C LYS A 98 -11.40 -18.23 -30.61
N HIS A 99 -10.84 -19.09 -31.49
CA HIS A 99 -10.63 -20.50 -31.11
C HIS A 99 -9.27 -20.83 -30.47
N GLN A 100 -8.23 -20.02 -30.72
CA GLN A 100 -6.88 -20.22 -30.17
C GLN A 100 -6.57 -19.26 -29.01
N LEU A 101 -7.25 -18.11 -28.92
CA LEU A 101 -7.06 -17.13 -27.85
C LEU A 101 -7.73 -17.51 -26.51
N ASP A 102 -8.75 -18.36 -26.50
CA ASP A 102 -9.46 -18.68 -25.25
C ASP A 102 -8.60 -19.52 -24.28
N VAL A 103 -7.81 -20.46 -24.81
CA VAL A 103 -6.84 -21.26 -24.02
C VAL A 103 -5.70 -20.38 -23.51
N ASP A 104 -5.19 -19.51 -24.38
CA ASP A 104 -4.10 -18.59 -24.08
C ASP A 104 -4.52 -17.52 -23.06
N ARG A 105 -5.73 -16.99 -23.17
CA ARG A 105 -6.30 -16.02 -22.21
C ARG A 105 -6.55 -16.64 -20.84
N ALA A 106 -7.03 -17.89 -20.78
CA ALA A 106 -7.23 -18.58 -19.51
C ALA A 106 -5.89 -18.83 -18.79
N ALA A 107 -4.86 -19.24 -19.53
CA ALA A 107 -3.50 -19.41 -19.00
C ALA A 107 -2.92 -18.07 -18.51
N LYS A 108 -3.04 -17.02 -19.33
CA LYS A 108 -2.57 -15.66 -18.98
C LYS A 108 -3.30 -15.10 -17.76
N LYS A 109 -4.62 -15.33 -17.66
CA LYS A 109 -5.41 -14.95 -16.49
C LYS A 109 -4.86 -15.60 -15.22
N LYS A 110 -4.52 -16.89 -15.27
CA LYS A 110 -3.95 -17.61 -14.12
C LYS A 110 -2.57 -17.05 -13.73
N GLU A 111 -1.73 -16.72 -14.71
CA GLU A 111 -0.43 -16.10 -14.47
C GLU A 111 -0.57 -14.73 -13.78
N ILE A 112 -1.44 -13.86 -14.29
CA ILE A 112 -1.70 -12.54 -13.70
C ILE A 112 -2.26 -12.68 -12.28
N ILE A 113 -3.18 -13.64 -12.05
CA ILE A 113 -3.73 -13.91 -10.71
C ILE A 113 -2.59 -14.24 -9.73
N GLU A 114 -1.65 -15.09 -10.13
CA GLU A 114 -0.54 -15.47 -9.25
C GLU A 114 0.36 -14.27 -8.94
N LYS A 115 0.71 -13.46 -9.94
CA LYS A 115 1.50 -12.23 -9.74
C LYS A 115 0.82 -11.25 -8.79
N LEU A 116 -0.48 -11.00 -9.00
CA LEU A 116 -1.26 -10.11 -8.14
C LEU A 116 -1.47 -10.68 -6.74
N LYS A 117 -1.50 -12.01 -6.59
CA LYS A 117 -1.57 -12.67 -5.28
C LYS A 117 -0.27 -12.50 -4.49
N ILE A 118 0.88 -12.73 -5.12
CA ILE A 118 2.19 -12.49 -4.51
C ILE A 118 2.33 -11.01 -4.10
N PHE A 119 1.94 -10.11 -5.00
CA PHE A 119 1.88 -8.67 -4.70
C PHE A 119 0.97 -8.39 -3.49
N PHE A 120 -0.26 -8.93 -3.48
CA PHE A 120 -1.19 -8.71 -2.38
C PHE A 120 -0.63 -9.21 -1.05
N GLU A 121 -0.11 -10.44 -1.01
CA GLU A 121 0.49 -11.03 0.20
C GLU A 121 1.70 -10.23 0.71
N LYS A 122 2.52 -9.67 -0.20
CA LYS A 122 3.68 -8.84 0.16
C LYS A 122 3.29 -7.58 0.94
N TYR A 123 2.16 -6.97 0.61
CA TYR A 123 1.74 -5.68 1.16
C TYR A 123 0.58 -5.79 2.17
N PHE A 124 -0.13 -6.91 2.22
CA PHE A 124 -1.27 -7.10 3.09
C PHE A 124 -0.86 -7.02 4.57
N GLY A 125 -1.53 -6.14 5.33
CA GLY A 125 -1.19 -5.87 6.73
C GLY A 125 -0.04 -4.87 6.94
N LEU A 126 0.60 -4.41 5.87
CA LEU A 126 1.59 -3.32 5.89
C LEU A 126 0.97 -1.97 5.49
N VAL A 127 -0.06 -2.02 4.65
CA VAL A 127 -0.88 -0.89 4.16
C VAL A 127 -2.34 -1.04 4.56
#